data_AF-A0A212DHU1-F1
#
_entry.id   AF-A0A212DHU1-F1
#
_cell.length_a   1.000
_cell.length_b   1.000
_cell.length_c   1.000
_cell.angle_alpha   90.00
_cell.angle_beta   90.00
_cell.angle_gamma   90.00
#
_symmetry.space_group_name_H-M   'P 1'
#
loop_
_entity.id
_entity.type
_entity.pdbx_description
1 polymer ?
#
loop_
_entity_poly.entity_id
_entity_poly.type
_entity_poly.pdbx_seq_one_letter_code
_entity_poly.pdbx_strand_id
1 'polypeptide(L)'
;MAQHVARLVRVLARPRQHGLLHAGAQGTGRCTAITLAAGICQTRLFRLPCGSEEAILGCLREVSWHAGILGQPVALLVPKGVDHTTLHRLLALATSGSFPDLYTEADLENIEGHLPRDSLIAKQNIKKEILLQRFCHQVRSHLHMFILIGDDQAHDQLPSTLFLRLLQLAIASTDRYEPWDQDSLVAVAQHHLKGVQSPPLDDDPLRFPDIQASVSSVAKAMALIHLSAASDQGHLCPELPLVTPKTFLDFLDTFVLQQQWMTLHIKNRAQRIQNALRNLKMLIEKHSAHTTLVFNLEEQLKGSHKSLGRLNHQLDQIKILYKRQLTECRQQENLIENLTKQRDALKAQYEAFLEQVSSSYHLPCTDPLSEGDNLS
;
A
#
# COMPACT_ATOMS: atom_id res chain seq x y z
N MET A 1 -6.11 -9.50 29.33
CA MET A 1 -4.63 -9.69 29.33
C MET A 1 -3.91 -9.09 30.55
N ALA A 2 -3.77 -7.76 30.69
CA ALA A 2 -2.85 -7.14 31.68
C ALA A 2 -3.02 -7.62 33.14
N GLN A 3 -4.25 -7.86 33.58
CA GLN A 3 -4.52 -8.39 34.93
C GLN A 3 -3.88 -9.76 35.19
N HIS A 4 -3.82 -10.66 34.21
CA HIS A 4 -3.18 -11.97 34.35
C HIS A 4 -1.67 -11.82 34.50
N VAL A 5 -1.03 -10.93 33.71
CA VAL A 5 0.40 -10.64 33.83
C VAL A 5 0.70 -10.08 35.23
N ALA A 6 -0.14 -9.17 35.73
CA ALA A 6 -0.04 -8.66 37.10
C ALA A 6 -0.31 -9.72 38.19
N ARG A 7 -1.04 -10.81 37.89
CA ARG A 7 -1.18 -11.98 38.79
C ARG A 7 0.09 -12.84 38.74
N LEU A 8 0.61 -13.16 37.56
CA LEU A 8 1.84 -13.94 37.38
C LEU A 8 3.07 -13.26 38.01
N VAL A 9 3.21 -11.94 37.88
CA VAL A 9 4.27 -11.16 38.55
C VAL A 9 4.18 -11.30 40.08
N ARG A 10 2.96 -11.38 40.65
CA ARG A 10 2.78 -11.61 42.10
C ARG A 10 3.13 -13.04 42.54
N VAL A 11 3.02 -14.03 41.65
CA VAL A 11 3.50 -15.41 41.88
C VAL A 11 5.02 -15.46 41.88
N LEU A 12 5.68 -14.81 40.91
CA LEU A 12 7.13 -14.73 40.82
C LEU A 12 7.76 -13.93 41.98
N ALA A 13 7.07 -12.91 42.50
CA ALA A 13 7.54 -12.09 43.62
C ALA A 13 7.42 -12.76 45.01
N ARG A 14 7.01 -14.03 45.10
CA ARG A 14 6.75 -14.72 46.37
C ARG A 14 7.30 -16.16 46.37
N PRO A 15 8.18 -16.53 47.32
CA PRO A 15 8.77 -17.87 47.34
C PRO A 15 7.70 -18.95 47.50
N ARG A 16 7.94 -20.13 46.89
CA ARG A 16 7.04 -21.31 46.96
C ARG A 16 5.63 -21.07 46.40
N GLN A 17 5.48 -20.14 45.45
CA GLN A 17 4.23 -19.95 44.72
C GLN A 17 4.33 -20.47 43.29
N HIS A 18 3.31 -21.24 42.89
CA HIS A 18 3.18 -21.90 41.60
C HIS A 18 1.83 -21.49 40.98
N GLY A 19 1.79 -21.22 39.67
CA GLY A 19 0.57 -20.83 38.97
C GLY A 19 -0.10 -22.01 38.26
N LEU A 20 -1.43 -22.11 38.36
CA LEU A 20 -2.24 -23.10 37.65
C LEU A 20 -3.16 -22.36 36.68
N LEU A 21 -2.86 -22.42 35.38
CA LEU A 21 -3.51 -21.56 34.38
C LEU A 21 -4.48 -22.37 33.53
N HIS A 22 -5.77 -22.24 33.84
CA HIS A 22 -6.88 -22.90 33.14
C HIS A 22 -7.30 -22.12 31.90
N ALA A 23 -7.78 -22.82 30.86
CA ALA A 23 -8.58 -22.22 29.78
C ALA A 23 -9.33 -23.29 28.97
N GLY A 24 -10.62 -23.05 28.72
CA GLY A 24 -11.41 -23.81 27.76
C GLY A 24 -11.15 -23.43 26.29
N ALA A 25 -10.35 -22.39 26.03
CA ALA A 25 -9.96 -21.99 24.67
C ALA A 25 -8.45 -22.10 24.45
N GLN A 26 -8.09 -22.44 23.21
CA GLN A 26 -6.70 -22.44 22.74
C GLN A 26 -6.29 -21.03 22.28
N GLY A 27 -4.99 -20.74 22.27
CA GLY A 27 -4.46 -19.43 21.85
C GLY A 27 -4.71 -18.26 22.81
N THR A 28 -5.25 -18.47 24.02
CA THR A 28 -5.60 -17.44 25.03
C THR A 28 -4.42 -16.62 25.61
N GLY A 29 -3.22 -16.72 25.05
CA GLY A 29 -2.06 -15.90 25.43
C GLY A 29 -1.32 -16.33 26.70
N ARG A 30 -1.70 -17.44 27.35
CA ARG A 30 -1.07 -17.96 28.59
C ARG A 30 0.46 -18.01 28.54
N CYS A 31 1.05 -18.61 27.50
CA CYS A 31 2.51 -18.69 27.32
C CYS A 31 3.16 -17.30 27.18
N THR A 32 2.49 -16.38 26.49
CA THR A 32 2.94 -14.99 26.30
C THR A 32 2.87 -14.21 27.62
N ALA A 33 1.83 -14.42 28.43
CA ALA A 33 1.67 -13.81 29.75
C ALA A 33 2.78 -14.25 30.71
N ILE A 34 3.13 -15.55 30.73
CA ILE A 34 4.25 -16.08 31.52
C ILE A 34 5.59 -15.52 31.02
N THR A 35 5.80 -15.47 29.70
CA THR A 35 7.04 -14.94 29.10
C THR A 35 7.23 -13.46 29.45
N LEU A 36 6.15 -12.66 29.39
CA LEU A 36 6.19 -11.25 29.77
C LEU A 36 6.38 -11.06 31.28
N ALA A 37 5.71 -11.84 32.13
CA ALA A 37 5.88 -11.79 33.58
C ALA A 37 7.30 -12.17 34.01
N ALA A 38 7.87 -13.22 33.41
CA ALA A 38 9.25 -13.63 33.65
C ALA A 38 10.25 -12.55 33.22
N GLY A 39 10.03 -11.89 32.07
CA GLY A 39 10.83 -10.75 31.62
C GLY A 39 10.76 -9.56 32.59
N ILE A 40 9.57 -9.20 33.07
CA ILE A 40 9.36 -8.13 34.07
C ILE A 40 10.10 -8.45 35.38
N CYS A 41 10.04 -9.70 35.84
CA CYS A 41 10.69 -10.16 37.07
C CYS A 41 12.15 -10.61 36.88
N GLN A 42 12.75 -10.38 35.71
CA GLN A 42 14.10 -10.85 35.33
C GLN A 42 14.38 -12.34 35.65
N THR A 43 13.31 -13.13 35.64
CA THR A 43 13.28 -14.54 36.06
C THR A 43 13.65 -15.43 34.87
N ARG A 44 14.54 -16.40 35.06
CA ARG A 44 14.94 -17.30 33.96
C ARG A 44 13.81 -18.27 33.63
N LEU A 45 13.26 -18.16 32.42
CA LEU A 45 12.18 -19.02 31.93
C LEU A 45 12.72 -20.27 31.23
N PHE A 46 12.44 -21.43 31.82
CA PHE A 46 12.60 -22.75 31.20
C PHE A 46 11.25 -23.24 30.68
N ARG A 47 11.28 -24.13 29.69
CA ARG A 47 10.10 -24.85 29.18
C ARG A 47 10.35 -26.33 29.35
N LEU A 48 9.40 -27.04 29.96
CA LEU A 48 9.48 -28.49 30.07
C LEU A 48 9.37 -29.10 28.65
N PRO A 49 10.32 -29.94 28.20
CA PRO A 49 10.26 -30.54 26.88
C PRO A 49 9.16 -31.59 26.80
N CYS A 50 8.42 -31.62 25.68
CA CYS A 50 7.66 -32.80 25.30
C CYS A 50 8.62 -33.74 24.55
N GLY A 51 9.00 -34.84 25.17
CA GLY A 51 10.06 -35.73 24.65
C GLY A 51 10.27 -36.94 25.55
N SER A 52 11.47 -37.51 25.52
CA SER A 52 11.82 -38.65 26.37
C SER A 52 11.99 -38.27 27.85
N GLU A 53 11.96 -39.28 28.71
CA GLU A 53 12.06 -39.10 30.16
C GLU A 53 13.38 -38.45 30.59
N GLU A 54 14.48 -38.77 29.90
CA GLU A 54 15.81 -38.22 30.17
C GLU A 54 15.87 -36.72 29.85
N ALA A 55 15.16 -36.27 28.81
CA ALA A 55 15.06 -34.85 28.48
C ALA A 55 14.25 -34.06 29.53
N ILE A 56 13.20 -34.69 30.07
CA ILE A 56 12.41 -34.14 31.19
C ILE A 56 13.29 -34.07 32.46
N LEU A 57 13.93 -35.17 32.86
CA LEU A 57 14.80 -35.23 34.04
C LEU A 57 16.03 -34.32 33.93
N GLY A 58 16.60 -34.15 32.73
CA GLY A 58 17.68 -33.20 32.45
C GLY A 58 17.21 -31.74 32.64
N CYS A 59 16.05 -31.39 32.09
CA CYS A 59 15.46 -30.06 32.27
C CYS A 59 15.15 -29.78 33.76
N LEU A 60 14.63 -30.76 34.49
CA LEU A 60 14.35 -30.62 35.93
C LEU A 60 15.61 -30.50 36.79
N ARG A 61 16.71 -31.18 36.42
CA ARG A 61 18.03 -30.99 37.05
C ARG A 61 18.58 -29.60 36.80
N GLU A 62 18.58 -29.13 35.55
CA GLU A 62 19.00 -27.77 35.19
C GLU A 62 18.21 -26.69 35.94
N VAL A 63 16.88 -26.81 35.97
CA VAL A 63 15.98 -25.92 36.73
C VAL A 63 16.34 -25.91 38.22
N SER A 64 16.58 -27.09 38.80
CA SER A 64 16.91 -27.22 40.23
C SER A 64 18.33 -26.71 40.55
N TRP A 65 19.28 -26.83 39.63
CA TRP A 65 20.62 -26.24 39.78
C TRP A 65 20.56 -24.71 39.87
N HIS A 66 19.77 -24.07 38.99
CA HIS A 66 19.62 -22.62 38.96
C HIS A 66 18.85 -22.08 40.18
N ALA A 67 17.78 -22.76 40.60
CA ALA A 67 17.00 -22.38 41.79
C ALA A 67 17.74 -22.70 43.11
N GLY A 68 18.51 -23.80 43.13
CA GLY A 68 19.19 -24.32 44.31
C GLY A 68 20.59 -23.73 44.53
N ILE A 69 21.53 -23.99 43.63
CA ILE A 69 22.94 -23.58 43.78
C ILE A 69 23.12 -22.09 43.48
N LEU A 70 22.60 -21.61 42.36
CA LEU A 70 22.75 -20.20 41.96
C LEU A 70 21.81 -19.25 42.74
N GLY A 71 20.79 -19.79 43.41
CA GLY A 71 19.81 -19.01 44.18
C GLY A 71 18.97 -18.04 43.33
N GLN A 72 18.88 -18.26 42.02
CA GLN A 72 18.17 -17.37 41.10
C GLN A 72 16.69 -17.76 40.99
N PRO A 73 15.76 -16.80 40.85
CA PRO A 73 14.36 -17.11 40.56
C PRO A 73 14.23 -17.77 39.19
N VAL A 74 13.57 -18.93 39.16
CA VAL A 74 13.35 -19.76 37.96
C VAL A 74 11.87 -19.94 37.72
N ALA A 75 11.43 -19.68 36.49
CA ALA A 75 10.09 -19.99 36.01
C ALA A 75 10.14 -21.25 35.13
N LEU A 76 9.37 -22.29 35.48
CA LEU A 76 9.20 -23.48 34.66
C LEU A 76 7.80 -23.48 34.02
N LEU A 77 7.75 -23.32 32.70
CA LEU A 77 6.53 -23.52 31.91
C LEU A 77 6.29 -25.01 31.69
N VAL A 78 5.18 -25.54 32.21
CA VAL A 78 4.73 -26.92 32.00
C VAL A 78 3.58 -26.92 30.98
N PRO A 79 3.73 -27.54 29.80
CA PRO A 79 2.73 -27.50 28.74
C PRO A 79 1.48 -28.35 29.05
N LYS A 80 0.43 -28.21 28.22
CA LYS A 80 -0.75 -29.08 28.26
C LYS A 80 -0.39 -30.50 27.81
N GLY A 81 -1.09 -31.52 28.32
CA GLY A 81 -0.87 -32.92 27.91
C GLY A 81 0.42 -33.57 28.42
N VAL A 82 0.98 -33.08 29.52
CA VAL A 82 2.05 -33.77 30.26
C VAL A 82 1.45 -34.98 31.01
N ASP A 83 2.21 -36.07 31.06
CA ASP A 83 1.82 -37.34 31.66
C ASP A 83 1.67 -37.27 33.19
N HIS A 84 0.84 -38.16 33.74
CA HIS A 84 0.55 -38.19 35.18
C HIS A 84 1.79 -38.45 36.04
N THR A 85 2.74 -39.25 35.55
CA THR A 85 4.03 -39.54 36.20
C THR A 85 4.89 -38.29 36.34
N THR A 86 5.04 -37.50 35.28
CA THR A 86 5.73 -36.20 35.31
C THR A 86 4.97 -35.18 36.16
N LEU A 87 3.63 -35.15 36.14
CA LEU A 87 2.84 -34.31 37.07
C LEU A 87 3.06 -34.70 38.54
N HIS A 88 3.16 -35.99 38.87
CA HIS A 88 3.53 -36.45 40.21
C HIS A 88 4.96 -36.02 40.61
N ARG A 89 5.92 -36.10 39.67
CA ARG A 89 7.31 -35.64 39.89
C ARG A 89 7.40 -34.13 40.09
N LEU A 90 6.66 -33.33 39.31
CA LEU A 90 6.54 -31.89 39.49
C LEU A 90 5.94 -31.51 40.85
N LEU A 91 4.87 -32.19 41.29
CA LEU A 91 4.29 -32.02 42.62
C LEU A 91 5.30 -32.32 43.74
N ALA A 92 6.07 -33.41 43.61
CA ALA A 92 7.12 -33.77 44.56
C ALA A 92 8.28 -32.74 44.58
N LEU A 93 8.73 -32.29 43.40
CA LEU A 93 9.75 -31.25 43.28
C LEU A 93 9.32 -29.92 43.92
N ALA A 94 8.06 -29.51 43.73
CA ALA A 94 7.51 -28.29 44.32
C ALA A 94 7.37 -28.38 45.85
N THR A 95 6.97 -29.54 46.39
CA THR A 95 6.70 -29.71 47.83
C THR A 95 7.95 -30.06 48.64
N SER A 96 8.83 -30.91 48.11
CA SER A 96 10.03 -31.43 48.78
C SER A 96 11.34 -30.82 48.30
N GLY A 97 11.42 -30.32 47.06
CA GLY A 97 12.65 -29.82 46.43
C GLY A 97 13.47 -30.89 45.73
N SER A 98 13.00 -32.13 45.76
CA SER A 98 13.59 -33.32 45.12
C SER A 98 12.53 -34.43 45.04
N PHE A 99 12.79 -35.43 44.20
CA PHE A 99 12.08 -36.71 44.15
C PHE A 99 13.07 -37.83 43.78
N PRO A 100 12.72 -39.13 43.98
CA PRO A 100 13.60 -40.24 43.61
C PRO A 100 14.06 -40.16 42.14
N ASP A 101 15.27 -40.62 41.86
CA ASP A 101 15.84 -40.71 40.51
C ASP A 101 16.04 -39.37 39.77
N LEU A 102 15.77 -38.22 40.41
CA LEU A 102 16.03 -36.89 39.84
C LEU A 102 17.53 -36.58 39.72
N TYR A 103 18.34 -37.00 40.69
CA TYR A 103 19.78 -36.72 40.74
C TYR A 103 20.58 -38.02 40.70
N THR A 104 21.60 -38.07 39.86
CA THR A 104 22.62 -39.13 39.88
C THR A 104 23.61 -38.91 41.02
N GLU A 105 24.42 -39.92 41.34
CA GLU A 105 25.47 -39.78 42.36
C GLU A 105 26.46 -38.64 42.01
N ALA A 106 26.82 -38.50 40.74
CA ALA A 106 27.65 -37.40 40.24
C ALA A 106 26.97 -36.02 40.37
N ASP A 107 25.65 -35.93 40.19
CA ASP A 107 24.90 -34.69 40.43
C ASP A 107 24.96 -34.30 41.93
N LEU A 108 24.85 -35.29 42.83
CA LEU A 108 24.91 -35.08 44.28
C LEU A 108 26.31 -34.67 44.75
N GLU A 109 27.38 -35.29 44.25
CA GLU A 109 28.76 -34.86 44.52
C GLU A 109 29.04 -33.43 44.03
N ASN A 110 28.52 -33.07 42.85
CA ASN A 110 28.64 -31.74 42.29
C ASN A 110 27.90 -30.68 43.16
N ILE A 111 26.69 -31.01 43.64
CA ILE A 111 25.92 -30.18 44.59
C ILE A 111 26.70 -30.01 45.91
N GLU A 112 27.27 -31.07 46.48
CA GLU A 112 28.10 -31.00 47.69
C GLU A 112 29.38 -30.19 47.53
N GLY A 113 29.94 -30.13 46.31
CA GLY A 113 31.12 -29.33 45.98
C GLY A 113 30.85 -27.83 45.94
N HIS A 114 29.64 -27.42 45.51
CA HIS A 114 29.29 -26.02 45.30
C HIS A 114 28.59 -25.34 46.50
N LEU A 115 28.07 -26.11 47.45
CA LEU A 115 27.44 -25.55 48.66
C LEU A 115 28.47 -25.09 49.70
N PRO A 116 28.27 -23.94 50.38
CA PRO A 116 29.16 -23.49 51.44
C PRO A 116 29.28 -24.50 52.58
N ARG A 117 30.51 -24.96 52.86
CA ARG A 117 30.82 -25.83 53.99
C ARG A 117 30.91 -25.02 55.28
N ASP A 118 29.76 -24.71 55.87
CA ASP A 118 29.68 -24.05 57.18
C ASP A 118 30.46 -24.85 58.24
N SER A 119 31.27 -24.13 59.04
CA SER A 119 32.42 -24.66 59.79
C SER A 119 32.08 -25.40 61.10
N LEU A 120 31.05 -26.25 61.07
CA LEU A 120 30.56 -26.99 62.24
C LEU A 120 31.24 -28.36 62.41
N ILE A 121 31.49 -28.77 63.65
CA ILE A 121 32.20 -30.01 64.01
C ILE A 121 31.21 -31.21 64.07
N ALA A 122 30.47 -31.43 62.98
CA ALA A 122 29.56 -32.57 62.82
C ALA A 122 30.18 -33.72 62.00
N LYS A 123 29.67 -34.95 62.22
CA LYS A 123 30.01 -36.16 61.43
C LYS A 123 29.70 -35.93 59.94
N GLN A 124 30.54 -36.47 59.05
CA GLN A 124 30.46 -36.19 57.60
C GLN A 124 29.08 -36.52 56.99
N ASN A 125 28.47 -37.66 57.33
CA ASN A 125 27.17 -38.05 56.78
C ASN A 125 26.05 -37.07 57.17
N ILE A 126 26.06 -36.58 58.42
CA ILE A 126 25.09 -35.58 58.91
C ILE A 126 25.26 -34.25 58.15
N LYS A 127 26.49 -33.89 57.74
CA LYS A 127 26.74 -32.71 56.90
C LYS A 127 26.14 -32.87 55.51
N LYS A 128 26.32 -34.02 54.85
CA LYS A 128 25.75 -34.31 53.51
C LYS A 128 24.22 -34.10 53.51
N GLU A 129 23.53 -34.67 54.49
CA GLU A 129 22.07 -34.56 54.63
C GLU A 129 21.61 -33.10 54.82
N ILE A 130 22.27 -32.34 55.71
CA ILE A 130 21.95 -30.92 55.95
C ILE A 130 22.21 -30.06 54.70
N LEU A 131 23.29 -30.33 53.96
CA LEU A 131 23.59 -29.62 52.71
C LEU A 131 22.53 -29.91 51.64
N LEU A 132 22.14 -31.17 51.44
CA LEU A 132 21.08 -31.54 50.51
C LEU A 132 19.73 -30.94 50.93
N GLN A 133 19.42 -30.90 52.23
CA GLN A 133 18.21 -30.26 52.76
C GLN A 133 18.19 -28.74 52.50
N ARG A 134 19.35 -28.07 52.62
CA ARG A 134 19.53 -26.64 52.29
C ARG A 134 19.30 -26.38 50.79
N PHE A 135 19.89 -27.19 49.92
CA PHE A 135 19.66 -27.13 48.48
C PHE A 135 18.18 -27.35 48.13
N CYS A 136 17.55 -28.40 48.67
CA CYS A 136 16.11 -28.66 48.49
C CYS A 136 15.21 -27.56 49.09
N HIS A 137 15.69 -26.79 50.07
CA HIS A 137 15.01 -25.58 50.53
C HIS A 137 15.13 -24.46 49.49
N GLN A 138 16.35 -24.19 48.98
CA GLN A 138 16.60 -23.15 47.97
C GLN A 138 15.82 -23.42 46.68
N VAL A 139 15.83 -24.66 46.17
CA VAL A 139 15.02 -25.09 45.01
C VAL A 139 13.56 -24.65 45.17
N ARG A 140 12.90 -25.05 46.27
CA ARG A 140 11.49 -24.69 46.52
C ARG A 140 11.25 -23.20 46.67
N SER A 141 12.20 -22.47 47.25
CA SER A 141 12.05 -21.04 47.50
C SER A 141 12.20 -20.19 46.24
N HIS A 142 12.93 -20.65 45.21
CA HIS A 142 13.14 -19.91 43.96
C HIS A 142 12.51 -20.54 42.71
N LEU A 143 11.96 -21.76 42.79
CA LEU A 143 11.29 -22.44 41.68
C LEU A 143 9.79 -22.13 41.63
N HIS A 144 9.38 -21.39 40.61
CA HIS A 144 7.98 -21.12 40.29
C HIS A 144 7.57 -21.99 39.10
N MET A 145 6.50 -22.76 39.24
CA MET A 145 5.96 -23.59 38.15
C MET A 145 4.69 -22.96 37.60
N PHE A 146 4.51 -22.98 36.28
CA PHE A 146 3.31 -22.51 35.61
C PHE A 146 2.72 -23.65 34.77
N ILE A 147 1.68 -24.28 35.31
CA ILE A 147 1.08 -25.49 34.76
C ILE A 147 -0.14 -25.11 33.91
N LEU A 148 -0.10 -25.46 32.62
CA LEU A 148 -1.16 -25.17 31.67
C LEU A 148 -2.16 -26.33 31.60
N ILE A 149 -3.38 -26.12 32.08
CA ILE A 149 -4.47 -27.10 31.98
C ILE A 149 -5.50 -26.62 30.93
N GLY A 150 -5.94 -27.51 30.04
CA GLY A 150 -7.12 -27.31 29.20
C GLY A 150 -8.37 -27.86 29.90
N ASP A 151 -9.54 -27.27 29.67
CA ASP A 151 -10.75 -27.68 30.41
C ASP A 151 -11.10 -29.15 30.13
N ASP A 152 -10.93 -29.66 28.91
CA ASP A 152 -11.05 -31.10 28.56
C ASP A 152 -10.13 -32.00 29.41
N GLN A 153 -8.92 -31.53 29.72
CA GLN A 153 -7.97 -32.28 30.55
C GLN A 153 -8.32 -32.24 32.05
N ALA A 154 -9.01 -31.18 32.49
CA ALA A 154 -9.45 -31.02 33.87
C ALA A 154 -10.64 -31.91 34.23
N HIS A 155 -11.51 -32.23 33.27
CA HIS A 155 -12.70 -33.05 33.48
C HIS A 155 -12.45 -34.54 33.22
N ASP A 156 -11.85 -34.89 32.07
CA ASP A 156 -11.86 -36.28 31.60
C ASP A 156 -10.51 -37.00 31.72
N GLN A 157 -9.38 -36.28 31.85
CA GLN A 157 -8.03 -36.86 31.73
C GLN A 157 -7.21 -36.84 33.03
N LEU A 158 -7.46 -35.93 33.97
CA LEU A 158 -6.76 -35.90 35.26
C LEU A 158 -7.55 -36.65 36.35
N PRO A 159 -6.95 -37.65 37.03
CA PRO A 159 -7.51 -38.19 38.26
C PRO A 159 -7.77 -37.09 39.28
N SER A 160 -8.96 -37.07 39.90
CA SER A 160 -9.39 -35.98 40.78
C SER A 160 -8.45 -35.77 41.98
N THR A 161 -7.79 -36.82 42.45
CA THR A 161 -6.76 -36.78 43.51
C THR A 161 -5.49 -36.03 43.09
N LEU A 162 -5.09 -36.14 41.82
CA LEU A 162 -3.98 -35.37 41.25
C LEU A 162 -4.38 -33.91 41.06
N PHE A 163 -5.57 -33.67 40.51
CA PHE A 163 -6.06 -32.30 40.29
C PHE A 163 -6.23 -31.51 41.59
N LEU A 164 -6.77 -32.14 42.65
CA LEU A 164 -6.85 -31.54 43.98
C LEU A 164 -5.47 -31.19 44.56
N ARG A 165 -4.43 -32.01 44.33
CA ARG A 165 -3.06 -31.70 44.77
C ARG A 165 -2.44 -30.53 43.99
N LEU A 166 -2.73 -30.42 42.69
CA LEU A 166 -2.31 -29.28 41.86
C LEU A 166 -3.01 -27.98 42.30
N LEU A 167 -4.30 -28.03 42.60
CA LEU A 167 -5.06 -26.92 43.18
C LEU A 167 -4.53 -26.51 44.57
N GLN A 168 -4.18 -27.47 45.43
CA GLN A 168 -3.57 -27.20 46.74
C GLN A 168 -2.20 -26.51 46.60
N LEU A 169 -1.37 -26.92 45.64
CA LEU A 169 -0.08 -26.29 45.37
C LEU A 169 -0.21 -24.83 44.86
N ALA A 170 -1.25 -24.56 44.08
CA ALA A 170 -1.47 -23.27 43.41
C ALA A 170 -2.66 -22.47 43.98
N ILE A 171 -3.05 -22.71 45.24
CA ILE A 171 -4.34 -22.23 45.79
C ILE A 171 -4.48 -20.70 45.83
N ALA A 172 -3.37 -19.97 45.95
CA ALA A 172 -3.33 -18.50 45.94
C ALA A 172 -3.11 -17.89 44.53
N SER A 173 -3.04 -18.74 43.51
CA SER A 173 -2.38 -18.44 42.23
C SER A 173 -2.95 -19.23 41.03
N THR A 174 -4.16 -19.78 41.18
CA THR A 174 -4.96 -20.31 40.07
C THR A 174 -5.54 -19.14 39.26
N ASP A 175 -5.47 -19.20 37.93
CA ASP A 175 -5.96 -18.14 37.03
C ASP A 175 -6.73 -18.75 35.86
N ARG A 176 -7.92 -18.22 35.56
CA ARG A 176 -8.76 -18.65 34.44
C ARG A 176 -8.59 -17.68 33.27
N TYR A 177 -8.17 -18.22 32.13
CA TYR A 177 -8.07 -17.48 30.88
C TYR A 177 -9.29 -17.82 30.02
N GLU A 178 -10.13 -16.83 29.81
CA GLU A 178 -11.38 -16.98 29.04
C GLU A 178 -11.11 -16.68 27.54
N PRO A 179 -12.02 -17.08 26.63
CA PRO A 179 -11.99 -16.61 25.25
C PRO A 179 -12.00 -15.08 25.19
N TRP A 180 -11.50 -14.51 24.09
CA TRP A 180 -11.58 -13.05 23.92
C TRP A 180 -13.02 -12.65 23.61
N ASP A 181 -13.59 -11.83 24.47
CA ASP A 181 -14.90 -11.21 24.30
C ASP A 181 -14.91 -10.17 23.17
N GLN A 182 -16.09 -9.70 22.79
CA GLN A 182 -16.26 -8.75 21.69
C GLN A 182 -15.52 -7.42 21.96
N ASP A 183 -15.52 -6.90 23.17
CA ASP A 183 -14.86 -5.63 23.48
C ASP A 183 -13.33 -5.79 23.53
N SER A 184 -12.80 -6.92 24.00
CA SER A 184 -11.39 -7.28 23.85
C SER A 184 -10.96 -7.40 22.38
N LEU A 185 -11.75 -8.08 21.54
CA LEU A 185 -11.48 -8.20 20.10
C LEU A 185 -11.49 -6.84 19.40
N VAL A 186 -12.48 -6.00 19.71
CA VAL A 186 -12.57 -4.62 19.20
C VAL A 186 -11.38 -3.78 19.67
N ALA A 187 -11.00 -3.85 20.95
CA ALA A 187 -9.86 -3.09 21.49
C ALA A 187 -8.54 -3.49 20.82
N VAL A 188 -8.31 -4.79 20.59
CA VAL A 188 -7.13 -5.28 19.86
C VAL A 188 -7.14 -4.80 18.40
N ALA A 189 -8.24 -4.96 17.68
CA ALA A 189 -8.35 -4.50 16.30
C ALA A 189 -8.21 -2.97 16.16
N GLN A 190 -8.79 -2.19 17.09
CA GLN A 190 -8.59 -0.74 17.13
C GLN A 190 -7.13 -0.35 17.39
N HIS A 191 -6.43 -1.05 18.27
CA HIS A 191 -5.02 -0.79 18.52
C HIS A 191 -4.16 -1.15 17.30
N HIS A 192 -4.44 -2.29 16.67
CA HIS A 192 -3.76 -2.76 15.46
C HIS A 192 -3.89 -1.75 14.31
N LEU A 193 -5.12 -1.38 13.96
CA LEU A 193 -5.40 -0.45 12.86
C LEU A 193 -4.88 0.98 13.12
N LYS A 194 -4.68 1.38 14.38
CA LYS A 194 -4.01 2.65 14.74
C LYS A 194 -2.48 2.56 14.69
N GLY A 195 -1.92 1.37 14.87
CA GLY A 195 -0.48 1.11 14.74
C GLY A 195 0.00 1.10 13.28
N VAL A 196 -0.90 0.80 12.34
CA VAL A 196 -0.66 0.94 10.90
C VAL A 196 -0.57 2.42 10.55
N GLN A 197 0.65 2.93 10.42
CA GLN A 197 0.87 4.25 9.84
C GLN A 197 0.36 4.23 8.39
N SER A 198 -0.61 5.08 8.09
CA SER A 198 -0.82 5.52 6.72
C SER A 198 0.49 6.19 6.24
N PRO A 199 0.95 5.93 5.00
CA PRO A 199 2.03 6.73 4.43
C PRO A 199 1.61 8.20 4.46
N PRO A 200 2.56 9.14 4.64
CA PRO A 200 2.23 10.55 4.81
C PRO A 200 1.34 11.05 3.68
N LEU A 201 0.39 11.92 4.06
CA LEU A 201 -0.44 12.65 3.11
C LEU A 201 0.44 13.66 2.35
N ASP A 202 1.04 13.19 1.25
CA ASP A 202 1.20 14.04 0.07
C ASP A 202 -0.16 14.71 -0.22
N ASP A 203 -0.15 15.96 -0.70
CA ASP A 203 -1.34 16.69 -1.15
C ASP A 203 -1.92 16.14 -2.48
N ASP A 204 -2.19 14.84 -2.49
CA ASP A 204 -2.83 14.14 -3.60
C ASP A 204 -4.33 14.50 -3.62
N PRO A 205 -4.85 15.12 -4.70
CA PRO A 205 -6.27 15.47 -4.80
C PRO A 205 -7.19 14.24 -4.79
N LEU A 206 -6.64 13.03 -4.97
CA LEU A 206 -7.35 11.77 -4.80
C LEU A 206 -7.47 11.40 -3.31
N ARG A 207 -8.38 12.09 -2.58
CA ARG A 207 -8.74 11.72 -1.20
C ARG A 207 -9.41 10.34 -1.14
N PHE A 208 -8.60 9.30 -1.01
CA PHE A 208 -9.05 7.99 -0.58
C PHE A 208 -9.61 8.06 0.86
N PRO A 209 -10.65 7.28 1.20
CA PRO A 209 -11.21 7.28 2.54
C PRO A 209 -10.17 6.74 3.53
N ASP A 210 -9.69 7.62 4.42
CA ASP A 210 -8.76 7.25 5.48
C ASP A 210 -9.44 6.27 6.45
N ILE A 211 -8.80 5.12 6.67
CA ILE A 211 -9.30 4.13 7.63
C ILE A 211 -9.27 4.67 9.06
N GLN A 212 -8.43 5.65 9.40
CA GLN A 212 -8.46 6.28 10.75
C GLN A 212 -9.85 6.82 11.11
N ALA A 213 -10.60 7.35 10.15
CA ALA A 213 -11.97 7.82 10.36
C ALA A 213 -13.00 6.68 10.56
N SER A 214 -12.68 5.44 10.16
CA SER A 214 -13.56 4.27 10.25
C SER A 214 -13.05 3.15 11.15
N VAL A 215 -11.89 3.28 11.81
CA VAL A 215 -11.30 2.26 12.71
C VAL A 215 -12.32 1.65 13.69
N SER A 216 -13.22 2.46 14.26
CA SER A 216 -14.22 1.98 15.23
C SER A 216 -15.27 1.05 14.60
N SER A 217 -15.71 1.30 13.37
CA SER A 217 -16.66 0.41 12.66
C SER A 217 -15.97 -0.79 12.03
N VAL A 218 -14.76 -0.61 11.46
CA VAL A 218 -13.96 -1.71 10.90
C VAL A 218 -13.56 -2.70 12.00
N ALA A 219 -13.08 -2.24 13.16
CA ALA A 219 -12.74 -3.11 14.29
C ALA A 219 -13.97 -3.88 14.83
N LYS A 220 -15.16 -3.27 14.84
CA LYS A 220 -16.41 -3.94 15.21
C LYS A 220 -16.80 -5.02 14.19
N ALA A 221 -16.69 -4.74 12.89
CA ALA A 221 -16.94 -5.75 11.85
C ALA A 221 -15.94 -6.91 11.95
N MET A 222 -14.64 -6.63 12.16
CA MET A 222 -13.60 -7.65 12.36
C MET A 222 -13.87 -8.55 13.56
N ALA A 223 -14.24 -7.98 14.71
CA ALA A 223 -14.60 -8.75 15.90
C ALA A 223 -15.82 -9.65 15.67
N LEU A 224 -16.86 -9.14 14.99
CA LEU A 224 -18.05 -9.92 14.65
C LEU A 224 -17.75 -11.07 13.67
N ILE A 225 -16.92 -10.84 12.64
CA ILE A 225 -16.47 -11.87 11.69
C ILE A 225 -15.71 -12.99 12.42
N HIS A 226 -14.86 -12.64 13.40
CA HIS A 226 -14.16 -13.63 14.21
C HIS A 226 -15.11 -14.44 15.11
N LEU A 227 -16.09 -13.79 15.73
CA LEU A 227 -17.07 -14.45 16.59
C LEU A 227 -18.02 -15.36 15.81
N SER A 228 -18.45 -14.99 14.60
CA SER A 228 -19.24 -15.89 13.74
C SER A 228 -18.42 -17.07 13.24
N ALA A 229 -17.15 -16.87 12.85
CA ALA A 229 -16.27 -17.98 12.52
C ALA A 229 -16.08 -18.93 13.71
N ALA A 230 -15.99 -18.40 14.94
CA ALA A 230 -15.85 -19.20 16.16
C ALA A 230 -17.12 -20.01 16.50
N SER A 231 -18.33 -19.47 16.27
CA SER A 231 -19.57 -20.25 16.42
C SER A 231 -19.67 -21.36 15.38
N ASP A 232 -19.35 -21.06 14.12
CA ASP A 232 -19.51 -21.99 13.01
C ASP A 232 -18.49 -23.14 13.07
N GLN A 233 -17.29 -22.89 13.60
CA GLN A 233 -16.28 -23.93 13.83
C GLN A 233 -16.81 -25.08 14.69
N GLY A 234 -17.61 -24.79 15.73
CA GLY A 234 -18.19 -25.80 16.62
C GLY A 234 -19.13 -26.79 15.92
N HIS A 235 -19.70 -26.40 14.78
CA HIS A 235 -20.55 -27.24 13.94
C HIS A 235 -19.76 -27.93 12.81
N LEU A 236 -18.67 -27.33 12.34
CA LEU A 236 -17.89 -27.82 11.20
C LEU A 236 -16.76 -28.78 11.57
N CYS A 237 -15.97 -28.45 12.60
CA CYS A 237 -14.73 -29.15 12.96
C CYS A 237 -14.40 -28.93 14.46
N PRO A 238 -15.08 -29.63 15.40
CA PRO A 238 -14.85 -29.45 16.83
C PRO A 238 -13.44 -29.90 17.29
N GLU A 239 -12.84 -30.87 16.62
CA GLU A 239 -11.52 -31.44 16.98
C GLU A 239 -10.34 -30.51 16.67
N LEU A 240 -10.49 -29.55 15.75
CA LEU A 240 -9.41 -28.70 15.26
C LEU A 240 -9.63 -27.24 15.69
N PRO A 241 -8.70 -26.62 16.45
CA PRO A 241 -8.81 -25.23 16.91
C PRO A 241 -8.47 -24.23 15.80
N LEU A 242 -9.34 -24.13 14.79
CA LEU A 242 -9.14 -23.29 13.60
C LEU A 242 -9.23 -21.79 13.92
N VAL A 243 -10.17 -21.40 14.78
CA VAL A 243 -10.42 -20.02 15.18
C VAL A 243 -9.82 -19.79 16.56
N THR A 244 -8.82 -18.91 16.62
CA THR A 244 -8.09 -18.57 17.84
C THR A 244 -7.70 -17.09 17.83
N PRO A 245 -7.32 -16.50 18.98
CA PRO A 245 -6.74 -15.16 19.02
C PRO A 245 -5.51 -14.98 18.12
N LYS A 246 -4.79 -16.05 17.73
CA LYS A 246 -3.74 -15.95 16.72
C LYS A 246 -4.32 -15.76 15.32
N THR A 247 -5.25 -16.61 14.89
CA THR A 247 -5.86 -16.49 13.55
C THR A 247 -6.71 -15.22 13.41
N PHE A 248 -7.11 -14.58 14.51
CA PHE A 248 -7.59 -13.19 14.52
C PHE A 248 -6.50 -12.18 14.12
N LEU A 249 -5.31 -12.24 14.74
CA LEU A 249 -4.18 -11.36 14.39
C LEU A 249 -3.72 -11.60 12.94
N ASP A 250 -3.58 -12.86 12.53
CA ASP A 250 -3.21 -13.23 11.16
C ASP A 250 -4.23 -12.64 10.13
N PHE A 251 -5.53 -12.55 10.50
CA PHE A 251 -6.57 -11.87 9.72
C PHE A 251 -6.43 -10.34 9.71
N LEU A 252 -6.10 -9.71 10.83
CA LEU A 252 -5.83 -8.26 10.89
C LEU A 252 -4.65 -7.88 9.99
N ASP A 253 -3.55 -8.63 10.05
CA ASP A 253 -2.37 -8.45 9.17
C ASP A 253 -2.74 -8.62 7.69
N THR A 254 -3.49 -9.69 7.37
CA THR A 254 -3.96 -9.95 6.00
C THR A 254 -4.86 -8.82 5.47
N PHE A 255 -5.78 -8.29 6.31
CA PHE A 255 -6.61 -7.16 5.94
C PHE A 255 -5.78 -5.91 5.63
N VAL A 256 -4.80 -5.59 6.47
CA VAL A 256 -3.93 -4.41 6.30
C VAL A 256 -3.11 -4.50 5.02
N LEU A 257 -2.50 -5.66 4.76
CA LEU A 257 -1.75 -5.91 3.53
C LEU A 257 -2.64 -5.78 2.28
N GLN A 258 -3.83 -6.40 2.31
CA GLN A 258 -4.78 -6.35 1.21
C GLN A 258 -5.32 -4.93 0.97
N GLN A 259 -5.58 -4.16 2.05
CA GLN A 259 -5.97 -2.76 1.98
C GLN A 259 -4.89 -1.92 1.30
N GLN A 260 -3.63 -2.00 1.76
CA GLN A 260 -2.51 -1.24 1.19
C GLN A 260 -2.35 -1.54 -0.31
N TRP A 261 -2.41 -2.82 -0.69
CA TRP A 261 -2.35 -3.24 -2.09
C TRP A 261 -3.51 -2.67 -2.93
N MET A 262 -4.75 -2.73 -2.42
CA MET A 262 -5.91 -2.16 -3.12
C MET A 262 -5.82 -0.64 -3.25
N THR A 263 -5.43 0.08 -2.20
CA THR A 263 -5.25 1.54 -2.24
C THR A 263 -4.19 1.93 -3.28
N LEU A 264 -3.03 1.27 -3.31
CA LEU A 264 -1.99 1.51 -4.30
C LEU A 264 -2.48 1.21 -5.73
N HIS A 265 -3.18 0.09 -5.94
CA HIS A 265 -3.71 -0.29 -7.24
C HIS A 265 -4.76 0.71 -7.76
N ILE A 266 -5.67 1.19 -6.90
CA ILE A 266 -6.68 2.19 -7.26
C ILE A 266 -6.04 3.56 -7.50
N LYS A 267 -5.07 4.00 -6.67
CA LYS A 267 -4.29 5.24 -6.89
C LYS A 267 -3.59 5.23 -8.26
N ASN A 268 -2.89 4.13 -8.59
CA ASN A 268 -2.26 3.95 -9.90
C ASN A 268 -3.26 3.99 -11.06
N ARG A 269 -4.45 3.40 -10.91
CA ARG A 269 -5.52 3.45 -11.93
C ARG A 269 -6.11 4.86 -12.08
N ALA A 270 -6.34 5.56 -10.98
CA ALA A 270 -6.87 6.92 -10.96
C ALA A 270 -5.89 7.92 -11.59
N GLN A 271 -4.59 7.83 -11.29
CA GLN A 271 -3.55 8.66 -11.91
C GLN A 271 -3.47 8.45 -13.44
N ARG A 272 -3.61 7.20 -13.93
CA ARG A 272 -3.69 6.92 -15.38
C ARG A 272 -4.89 7.62 -16.04
N ILE A 273 -6.06 7.59 -15.40
CA ILE A 273 -7.27 8.28 -15.88
C ILE A 273 -7.08 9.80 -15.84
N GLN A 274 -6.53 10.35 -14.76
CA GLN A 274 -6.26 11.78 -14.60
C GLN A 274 -5.29 12.30 -15.67
N ASN A 275 -4.25 11.53 -16.02
CA ASN A 275 -3.33 11.87 -17.10
C ASN A 275 -4.00 11.80 -18.48
N ALA A 276 -4.85 10.80 -18.73
CA ALA A 276 -5.63 10.73 -19.97
C ALA A 276 -6.59 11.95 -20.11
N LEU A 277 -7.29 12.34 -19.03
CA LEU A 277 -8.16 13.52 -19.00
C LEU A 277 -7.38 14.83 -19.21
N ARG A 278 -6.18 14.97 -18.60
CA ARG A 278 -5.29 16.12 -18.82
C ARG A 278 -4.88 16.22 -20.30
N ASN A 279 -4.52 15.10 -20.92
CA ASN A 279 -4.15 15.06 -22.34
C ASN A 279 -5.35 15.40 -23.25
N LEU A 280 -6.54 14.85 -22.97
CA LEU A 280 -7.76 15.20 -23.70
C LEU A 280 -8.11 16.68 -23.58
N LYS A 281 -7.93 17.29 -22.40
CA LYS A 281 -8.16 18.73 -22.23
C LYS A 281 -7.23 19.56 -23.11
N MET A 282 -5.92 19.28 -23.11
CA MET A 282 -4.96 19.96 -23.99
C MET A 282 -5.27 19.74 -25.48
N LEU A 283 -5.78 18.57 -25.87
CA LEU A 283 -6.21 18.31 -27.25
C LEU A 283 -7.44 19.13 -27.64
N ILE A 284 -8.41 19.31 -26.74
CA ILE A 284 -9.59 20.16 -26.96
C ILE A 284 -9.19 21.64 -27.05
N GLU A 285 -8.33 22.12 -26.14
CA GLU A 285 -7.79 23.48 -26.14
C GLU A 285 -6.98 23.78 -27.42
N LYS A 286 -6.20 22.81 -27.91
CA LYS A 286 -5.50 22.92 -29.20
C LYS A 286 -6.45 22.85 -30.39
N HIS A 287 -7.50 22.01 -30.34
CA HIS A 287 -8.46 21.88 -31.42
C HIS A 287 -9.27 23.16 -31.61
N SER A 288 -9.80 23.75 -30.53
CA SER A 288 -10.55 25.02 -30.62
C SER A 288 -9.71 26.16 -31.19
N ALA A 289 -8.44 26.27 -30.78
CA ALA A 289 -7.50 27.23 -31.37
C ALA A 289 -7.30 27.02 -32.88
N HIS A 290 -7.22 25.77 -33.35
CA HIS A 290 -7.20 25.46 -34.79
C HIS A 290 -8.53 25.79 -35.48
N THR A 291 -9.69 25.53 -34.86
CA THR A 291 -11.00 25.88 -35.42
C THR A 291 -11.14 27.39 -35.61
N THR A 292 -10.72 28.21 -34.63
CA THR A 292 -10.70 29.68 -34.75
C THR A 292 -9.75 30.14 -35.85
N LEU A 293 -8.58 29.52 -36.00
CA LEU A 293 -7.65 29.82 -37.09
C LEU A 293 -8.25 29.54 -38.47
N VAL A 294 -8.90 28.38 -38.64
CA VAL A 294 -9.58 28.02 -39.90
C VAL A 294 -10.70 29.00 -40.23
N PHE A 295 -11.55 29.34 -39.27
CA PHE A 295 -12.64 30.32 -39.45
C PHE A 295 -12.10 31.70 -39.91
N ASN A 296 -11.03 32.20 -39.28
CA ASN A 296 -10.40 33.46 -39.66
C ASN A 296 -9.82 33.41 -41.08
N LEU A 297 -9.24 32.27 -41.49
CA LEU A 297 -8.70 32.07 -42.84
C LEU A 297 -9.83 31.98 -43.89
N GLU A 298 -10.94 31.31 -43.58
CA GLU A 298 -12.12 31.26 -44.44
C GLU A 298 -12.72 32.66 -44.66
N GLU A 299 -12.80 33.48 -43.61
CA GLU A 299 -13.28 34.87 -43.73
C GLU A 299 -12.33 35.73 -44.58
N GLN A 300 -11.02 35.64 -44.38
CA GLN A 300 -10.04 36.32 -45.23
C GLN A 300 -10.14 35.88 -46.70
N LEU A 301 -10.27 34.57 -46.96
CA LEU A 301 -10.43 34.03 -48.31
C LEU A 301 -11.72 34.57 -48.96
N LYS A 302 -12.83 34.60 -48.22
CA LYS A 302 -14.12 35.16 -48.66
C LYS A 302 -14.05 36.67 -48.93
N GLY A 303 -13.28 37.42 -48.15
CA GLY A 303 -13.00 38.85 -48.36
C GLY A 303 -12.12 39.11 -49.60
N SER A 304 -11.10 38.27 -49.80
CA SER A 304 -10.23 38.29 -50.99
C SER A 304 -11.02 37.95 -52.25
N HIS A 305 -11.84 36.89 -52.23
CA HIS A 305 -12.65 36.45 -53.37
C HIS A 305 -13.70 37.50 -53.79
N LYS A 306 -14.34 38.19 -52.83
CA LYS A 306 -15.19 39.37 -53.11
C LYS A 306 -14.42 40.53 -53.75
N SER A 307 -13.13 40.66 -53.47
CA SER A 307 -12.29 41.76 -53.99
C SER A 307 -11.75 41.42 -55.39
N LEU A 308 -11.35 40.17 -55.63
CA LEU A 308 -11.10 39.63 -56.97
C LEU A 308 -12.33 39.75 -57.87
N GLY A 309 -13.53 39.41 -57.39
CA GLY A 309 -14.77 39.56 -58.16
C GLY A 309 -15.04 41.01 -58.59
N ARG A 310 -14.78 41.98 -57.70
CA ARG A 310 -14.87 43.43 -58.04
C ARG A 310 -13.84 43.83 -59.08
N LEU A 311 -12.57 43.45 -58.90
CA LEU A 311 -11.49 43.73 -59.86
C LEU A 311 -11.76 43.11 -61.24
N ASN A 312 -12.26 41.87 -61.29
CA ASN A 312 -12.58 41.21 -62.56
C ASN A 312 -13.76 41.88 -63.27
N HIS A 313 -14.79 42.32 -62.53
CA HIS A 313 -15.90 43.07 -63.10
C HIS A 313 -15.46 44.45 -63.62
N GLN A 314 -14.56 45.15 -62.92
CA GLN A 314 -13.94 46.39 -63.42
C GLN A 314 -13.12 46.13 -64.70
N LEU A 315 -12.35 45.05 -64.75
CA LEU A 315 -11.61 44.64 -65.95
C LEU A 315 -12.55 44.38 -67.13
N ASP A 316 -13.66 43.66 -66.94
CA ASP A 316 -14.62 43.41 -68.01
C ASP A 316 -15.32 44.70 -68.48
N GLN A 317 -15.67 45.62 -67.57
CA GLN A 317 -16.19 46.95 -67.94
C GLN A 317 -15.17 47.73 -68.80
N ILE A 318 -13.91 47.82 -68.37
CA ILE A 318 -12.83 48.48 -69.12
C ILE A 318 -12.64 47.81 -70.50
N LYS A 319 -12.70 46.48 -70.57
CA LYS A 319 -12.55 45.68 -71.79
C LYS A 319 -13.71 45.87 -72.78
N ILE A 320 -14.93 46.14 -72.28
CA ILE A 320 -16.09 46.52 -73.09
C ILE A 320 -15.92 47.95 -73.63
N LEU A 321 -15.54 48.92 -72.77
CA LEU A 321 -15.28 50.31 -73.18
C LEU A 321 -14.16 50.40 -74.23
N TYR A 322 -13.06 49.69 -74.03
CA TYR A 322 -11.95 49.61 -74.98
C TYR A 322 -12.38 49.02 -76.33
N LYS A 323 -13.16 47.94 -76.34
CA LYS A 323 -13.74 47.39 -77.59
C LYS A 323 -14.61 48.40 -78.31
N ARG A 324 -15.42 49.17 -77.58
CA ARG A 324 -16.29 50.20 -78.14
C ARG A 324 -15.49 51.35 -78.76
N GLN A 325 -14.50 51.89 -78.05
CA GLN A 325 -13.59 52.89 -78.61
C GLN A 325 -12.88 52.37 -79.86
N LEU A 326 -12.41 51.11 -79.85
CA LEU A 326 -11.75 50.51 -81.01
C LEU A 326 -12.69 50.33 -82.22
N THR A 327 -14.00 50.17 -82.02
CA THR A 327 -14.99 50.24 -83.11
C THR A 327 -15.30 51.66 -83.56
N GLU A 328 -15.34 52.64 -82.65
CA GLU A 328 -15.57 54.06 -82.95
C GLU A 328 -14.37 54.66 -83.73
N CYS A 329 -13.13 54.33 -83.36
CA CYS A 329 -11.93 54.67 -84.13
C CYS A 329 -11.96 54.07 -85.54
N ARG A 330 -12.32 52.80 -85.70
CA ARG A 330 -12.47 52.17 -87.04
C ARG A 330 -13.54 52.84 -87.91
N GLN A 331 -14.62 53.33 -87.31
CA GLN A 331 -15.63 54.11 -88.03
C GLN A 331 -15.08 55.47 -88.47
N GLN A 332 -14.26 56.12 -87.64
CA GLN A 332 -13.57 57.36 -88.00
C GLN A 332 -12.49 57.14 -89.08
N GLU A 333 -11.70 56.07 -89.00
CA GLU A 333 -10.72 55.66 -90.02
C GLU A 333 -11.41 55.45 -91.38
N ASN A 334 -12.48 54.67 -91.44
CA ASN A 334 -13.27 54.45 -92.66
C ASN A 334 -13.92 55.76 -93.18
N LEU A 335 -14.36 56.66 -92.30
CA LEU A 335 -14.91 57.96 -92.69
C LEU A 335 -13.83 58.85 -93.31
N ILE A 336 -12.64 58.91 -92.70
CA ILE A 336 -11.48 59.64 -93.20
C ILE A 336 -11.05 59.08 -94.56
N GLU A 337 -10.96 57.75 -94.70
CA GLU A 337 -10.60 57.10 -95.97
C GLU A 337 -11.61 57.40 -97.10
N ASN A 338 -12.90 57.48 -96.77
CA ASN A 338 -13.93 57.84 -97.74
C ASN A 338 -13.87 59.34 -98.09
N LEU A 339 -13.61 60.22 -97.11
CA LEU A 339 -13.40 61.65 -97.35
C LEU A 339 -12.11 61.94 -98.14
N THR A 340 -11.03 61.18 -97.95
CA THR A 340 -9.84 61.30 -98.82
C THR A 340 -10.11 60.79 -100.22
N LYS A 341 -10.83 59.68 -100.41
CA LYS A 341 -11.29 59.23 -101.74
C LYS A 341 -12.17 60.28 -102.43
N GLN A 342 -13.06 60.96 -101.70
CA GLN A 342 -13.86 62.07 -102.25
C GLN A 342 -13.00 63.29 -102.59
N ARG A 343 -12.06 63.68 -101.72
CA ARG A 343 -11.07 64.74 -101.99
C ARG A 343 -10.26 64.43 -103.25
N ASP A 344 -9.78 63.20 -103.38
CA ASP A 344 -8.88 62.80 -104.46
C ASP A 344 -9.64 62.61 -105.78
N ALA A 345 -10.90 62.19 -105.74
CA ALA A 345 -11.80 62.23 -106.90
C ALA A 345 -12.13 63.67 -107.33
N LEU A 346 -12.40 64.59 -106.39
CA LEU A 346 -12.58 66.02 -106.67
C LEU A 346 -11.30 66.65 -107.24
N LYS A 347 -10.13 66.27 -106.74
CA LYS A 347 -8.83 66.74 -107.22
C LYS A 347 -8.53 66.22 -108.61
N ALA A 348 -8.77 64.93 -108.87
CA ALA A 348 -8.67 64.34 -110.21
C ALA A 348 -9.68 64.94 -111.20
N GLN A 349 -10.88 65.32 -110.76
CA GLN A 349 -11.83 66.09 -111.59
C GLN A 349 -11.31 67.50 -111.89
N TYR A 350 -10.70 68.19 -110.92
CA TYR A 350 -10.05 69.48 -111.13
C TYR A 350 -8.84 69.40 -112.08
N GLU A 351 -8.02 68.35 -111.93
CA GLU A 351 -6.85 68.10 -112.77
C GLU A 351 -7.25 67.70 -114.19
N ALA A 352 -8.28 66.84 -114.36
CA ALA A 352 -8.85 66.54 -115.67
C ALA A 352 -9.55 67.74 -116.33
N PHE A 353 -10.15 68.65 -115.54
CA PHE A 353 -10.70 69.91 -116.05
C PHE A 353 -9.58 70.86 -116.50
N LEU A 354 -8.47 70.93 -115.75
CA LEU A 354 -7.27 71.65 -116.16
C LEU A 354 -6.62 71.05 -117.42
N GLU A 355 -6.64 69.71 -117.58
CA GLU A 355 -6.18 69.05 -118.82
C GLU A 355 -7.12 69.30 -120.01
N GLN A 356 -8.44 69.41 -119.81
CA GLN A 356 -9.36 69.85 -120.88
C GLN A 356 -9.12 71.31 -121.27
N VAL A 357 -8.78 72.17 -120.32
CA VAL A 357 -8.41 73.57 -120.57
C VAL A 357 -7.04 73.69 -121.25
N SER A 358 -6.04 72.90 -120.88
CA SER A 358 -4.71 72.92 -121.53
C SER A 358 -4.73 72.26 -122.93
N SER A 359 -5.52 71.21 -123.11
CA SER A 359 -5.84 70.61 -124.43
C SER A 359 -6.48 71.61 -125.40
N SER A 360 -7.16 72.63 -124.87
CA SER A 360 -7.74 73.72 -125.66
C SER A 360 -6.72 74.83 -126.05
N TYR A 361 -5.53 74.88 -125.42
CA TYR A 361 -4.58 76.00 -125.57
C TYR A 361 -3.09 75.60 -125.50
N HIS A 362 -2.57 75.00 -126.57
CA HIS A 362 -1.15 75.03 -126.98
C HIS A 362 -1.11 75.15 -128.52
N LEU A 363 -0.21 75.87 -129.18
CA LEU A 363 1.15 76.40 -128.88
C LEU A 363 1.24 77.92 -129.28
N PRO A 364 2.40 78.63 -129.23
CA PRO A 364 3.77 78.22 -128.86
C PRO A 364 4.58 79.13 -127.88
N CYS A 365 5.53 78.50 -127.16
CA CYS A 365 6.85 79.04 -126.72
C CYS A 365 6.88 80.27 -125.74
N THR A 366 7.96 80.55 -124.99
CA THR A 366 9.37 80.07 -125.02
C THR A 366 10.01 80.07 -123.61
N ASP A 367 11.11 79.33 -123.45
CA ASP A 367 12.10 79.34 -122.33
C ASP A 367 12.88 80.69 -122.22
N PRO A 368 13.99 80.90 -121.44
CA PRO A 368 14.80 79.95 -120.63
C PRO A 368 15.49 80.44 -119.30
N LEU A 369 16.04 79.47 -118.54
CA LEU A 369 17.24 79.56 -117.63
C LEU A 369 17.14 80.55 -116.41
N SER A 370 18.01 80.62 -115.38
CA SER A 370 19.23 79.92 -114.89
C SER A 370 19.49 80.35 -113.40
N GLU A 371 20.25 79.71 -112.48
CA GLU A 371 20.84 78.37 -112.23
C GLU A 371 21.42 78.32 -110.78
N GLY A 372 21.63 77.12 -110.19
CA GLY A 372 22.56 76.89 -109.06
C GLY A 372 22.03 77.04 -107.60
N ASP A 373 22.63 76.40 -106.58
CA ASP A 373 23.65 75.33 -106.63
C ASP A 373 23.69 74.46 -105.33
N ASN A 374 24.44 73.35 -105.41
CA ASN A 374 24.70 72.25 -104.47
C ASN A 374 24.94 72.58 -102.97
N LEU A 375 24.70 71.59 -102.08
CA LEU A 375 25.79 70.81 -101.42
C LEU A 375 25.33 69.68 -100.47
N SER A 376 26.05 68.55 -100.59
CA SER A 376 26.35 67.48 -99.61
C SER A 376 25.24 66.88 -98.74
#